data_AF-A0A354PDY6-F1
#
_entry.id   AF-A0A354PDY6-F1
#
_cell.length_a   1.000
_cell.length_b   1.000
_cell.length_c   1.000
_cell.angle_alpha   90.00
_cell.angle_beta   90.00
_cell.angle_gamma   90.00
#
_symmetry.space_group_name_H-M   'P 1'
#
loop_
_entity.id
_entity.type
_entity.pdbx_description
1 polymer ?
#
loop_
_entity_poly.entity_id
_entity_poly.type
_entity_poly.pdbx_seq_one_letter_code
_entity_poly.pdbx_strand_id
1 'polypeptide(L)'
;ANFPTEFRTRETADLFLVLLMKILKPGGRAGLVLPDGTLFGEGVKTRIKESLLTDCNLHTIVRLPNGVFAPYTSIRTNLLFFTKGQPTTEVWYYEHPYPAGAKSYNKTKPIRIEEFAPEKKWWGKPDKNGRYSKRKESEQAWRVSIDDIKANNFNLDIKNPHSSDTGPGDVDTLLPEYENLLQQIAETRGKLKAQLEAALLGQSEATR
;
A
#
# COMPACT_ATOMS: atom_id res chain seq x y z
N ALA A 1 -7.03 -15.68 21.82
CA ALA A 1 -6.74 -15.16 20.47
C ALA A 1 -5.23 -15.00 20.32
N ASN A 2 -4.64 -15.41 19.18
CA ASN A 2 -3.18 -15.54 19.01
C ASN A 2 -2.44 -14.22 18.69
N PHE A 3 -3.16 -13.10 18.58
CA PHE A 3 -2.62 -11.77 18.30
C PHE A 3 -2.87 -10.81 19.49
N PRO A 4 -1.90 -9.94 19.82
CA PRO A 4 -2.07 -8.89 20.83
C PRO A 4 -3.30 -8.02 20.53
N THR A 5 -3.95 -7.50 21.57
CA THR A 5 -5.24 -6.78 21.47
C THR A 5 -5.13 -5.55 20.58
N GLU A 6 -3.99 -4.86 20.63
CA GLU A 6 -3.61 -3.68 19.87
C GLU A 6 -3.44 -3.93 18.36
N PHE A 7 -3.25 -5.19 17.94
CA PHE A 7 -3.06 -5.59 16.54
C PHE A 7 -4.23 -6.41 15.98
N ARG A 8 -5.37 -6.47 16.68
CA ARG A 8 -6.53 -7.23 16.21
C ARG A 8 -7.18 -6.52 15.02
N THR A 9 -7.05 -7.12 13.86
CA THR A 9 -7.72 -6.71 12.62
C THR A 9 -8.27 -7.95 11.92
N ARG A 10 -9.28 -7.75 11.06
CA ARG A 10 -9.81 -8.79 10.17
C ARG A 10 -9.01 -8.88 8.86
N GLU A 11 -8.14 -7.90 8.61
CA GLU A 11 -7.29 -7.82 7.43
C GLU A 11 -6.16 -8.85 7.52
N THR A 12 -6.24 -9.90 6.72
CA THR A 12 -5.32 -11.03 6.78
C THR A 12 -3.88 -10.62 6.43
N ALA A 13 -3.70 -9.70 5.49
CA ALA A 13 -2.40 -9.19 5.08
C ALA A 13 -1.62 -8.53 6.25
N ASP A 14 -2.33 -7.76 7.07
CA ASP A 14 -1.75 -7.11 8.25
C ASP A 14 -1.36 -8.14 9.32
N LEU A 15 -2.17 -9.18 9.51
CA LEU A 15 -1.89 -10.26 10.44
C LEU A 15 -0.63 -11.07 10.04
N PHE A 16 -0.41 -11.27 8.73
CA PHE A 16 0.83 -11.88 8.24
C PHE A 16 2.07 -11.03 8.52
N LEU A 17 1.96 -9.70 8.38
CA LEU A 17 3.05 -8.79 8.74
C LEU A 17 3.40 -8.90 10.23
N VAL A 18 2.39 -8.84 11.11
CA VAL A 18 2.56 -9.02 12.56
C VAL A 18 3.16 -10.39 12.89
N LEU A 19 2.70 -11.44 12.22
CA LEU A 19 3.24 -12.79 12.40
C LEU A 19 4.73 -12.86 12.02
N LEU A 20 5.11 -12.30 10.87
CA LEU A 20 6.51 -12.26 10.42
C LEU A 20 7.39 -11.52 11.43
N MET A 21 6.97 -10.34 11.88
CA MET A 21 7.67 -9.60 12.92
C MET A 21 7.85 -10.43 14.20
N LYS A 22 6.85 -11.23 14.58
CA LYS A 22 6.92 -12.10 15.75
C LYS A 22 7.90 -13.27 15.57
N ILE A 23 7.82 -14.00 14.46
CA ILE A 23 8.59 -15.25 14.26
C ILE A 23 10.04 -15.03 13.84
N LEU A 24 10.36 -13.87 13.27
CA LEU A 24 11.74 -13.55 12.92
C LEU A 24 12.61 -13.52 14.18
N LYS A 25 13.79 -14.12 14.09
CA LYS A 25 14.86 -13.96 15.10
C LYS A 25 15.52 -12.58 14.93
N PRO A 26 16.20 -12.05 15.96
CA PRO A 26 17.07 -10.87 15.78
C PRO A 26 18.05 -11.08 14.61
N GLY A 27 18.15 -10.10 13.72
CA GLY A 27 18.92 -10.19 12.46
C GLY A 27 18.23 -10.98 11.34
N GLY A 28 17.08 -11.59 11.59
CA GLY A 28 16.24 -12.25 10.58
C GLY A 28 15.68 -11.23 9.58
N ARG A 29 15.54 -11.66 8.33
CA ARG A 29 15.10 -10.81 7.21
C ARG A 29 13.83 -11.38 6.58
N ALA A 30 12.94 -10.50 6.13
CA ALA A 30 11.74 -10.88 5.39
C ALA A 30 11.56 -10.02 4.14
N GLY A 31 10.99 -10.63 3.11
CA GLY A 31 10.41 -9.98 1.95
C GLY A 31 8.93 -10.33 1.90
N LEU A 32 8.05 -9.33 1.81
CA LEU A 32 6.61 -9.52 1.86
C LEU A 32 5.93 -8.76 0.72
N VAL A 33 5.01 -9.42 0.01
CA VAL A 33 4.17 -8.82 -1.02
C VAL A 33 2.87 -8.34 -0.38
N LEU A 34 2.55 -7.05 -0.55
CA LEU A 34 1.34 -6.44 -0.01
C LEU A 34 0.65 -5.54 -1.04
N PRO A 35 -0.69 -5.44 -1.04
CA PRO A 35 -1.39 -4.43 -1.84
C PRO A 35 -1.14 -3.02 -1.29
N ASP A 36 -1.38 -1.99 -2.12
CA ASP A 36 -1.30 -0.57 -1.70
C ASP A 36 -2.09 -0.30 -0.40
N GLY A 37 -3.25 -0.94 -0.22
CA GLY A 37 -4.13 -0.76 0.95
C GLY A 37 -3.49 -1.07 2.31
N THR A 38 -2.40 -1.84 2.35
CA THR A 38 -1.67 -2.08 3.60
C THR A 38 -0.76 -0.90 3.98
N LEU A 39 -0.37 -0.06 3.01
CA LEU A 39 0.57 1.04 3.24
C LEU A 39 -0.09 2.28 3.87
N PHE A 40 -1.31 2.62 3.47
CA PHE A 40 -1.95 3.89 3.85
C PHE A 40 -3.08 3.77 4.88
N GLY A 41 -3.52 2.56 5.25
CA GLY A 41 -4.64 2.45 6.19
C GLY A 41 -4.33 2.98 7.60
N GLU A 42 -5.40 3.40 8.29
CA GLU A 42 -5.36 4.05 9.60
C GLU A 42 -5.75 3.13 10.77
N GLY A 43 -5.67 3.63 12.00
CA GLY A 43 -6.11 2.94 13.20
C GLY A 43 -5.16 1.79 13.59
N VAL A 44 -5.65 0.55 13.55
CA VAL A 44 -4.83 -0.64 13.87
C VAL A 44 -3.65 -0.76 12.91
N LYS A 45 -3.84 -0.40 11.63
CA LYS A 45 -2.76 -0.42 10.62
C LYS A 45 -1.65 0.57 10.96
N THR A 46 -1.98 1.75 11.47
CA THR A 46 -0.99 2.73 11.94
C THR A 46 -0.12 2.14 13.04
N ARG A 47 -0.72 1.49 14.05
CA ARG A 47 0.02 0.83 15.15
C ARG A 47 0.92 -0.31 14.67
N ILE A 48 0.44 -1.10 13.70
CA ILE A 48 1.24 -2.17 13.10
C ILE A 48 2.45 -1.57 12.36
N LYS A 49 2.27 -0.50 11.58
CA LYS A 49 3.35 0.20 10.88
C LYS A 49 4.34 0.83 11.87
N GLU A 50 3.86 1.45 12.94
CA GLU A 50 4.70 1.99 14.00
C GLU A 50 5.57 0.91 14.66
N SER A 51 4.98 -0.24 15.03
CA SER A 51 5.74 -1.38 15.57
C SER A 51 6.72 -1.95 14.53
N LEU A 52 6.32 -2.04 13.26
CA LEU A 52 7.22 -2.46 12.18
C LEU A 52 8.45 -1.56 12.11
N LEU A 53 8.27 -0.24 12.10
CA LEU A 53 9.37 0.72 11.98
C LEU A 53 10.20 0.82 13.26
N THR A 54 9.65 0.47 14.42
CA THR A 54 10.35 0.50 15.70
C THR A 54 11.16 -0.76 15.95
N ASP A 55 10.58 -1.93 15.68
CA ASP A 55 11.18 -3.23 16.00
C ASP A 55 12.01 -3.81 14.84
N CYS A 56 11.77 -3.32 13.63
CA CYS A 56 12.44 -3.75 12.41
C CYS A 56 12.97 -2.56 11.61
N ASN A 57 14.02 -2.83 10.85
CA ASN A 57 14.58 -1.93 9.87
C ASN A 57 13.92 -2.23 8.54
N LEU A 58 12.81 -1.55 8.24
CA LEU A 58 12.16 -1.53 6.93
C LEU A 58 13.02 -0.71 5.98
N HIS A 59 14.06 -1.34 5.46
CA HIS A 59 15.05 -0.63 4.68
C HIS A 59 14.60 -0.35 3.24
N THR A 60 13.63 -1.09 2.70
CA THR A 60 13.23 -0.92 1.28
C THR A 60 11.79 -1.31 0.98
N ILE A 61 11.12 -0.48 0.19
CA ILE A 61 9.82 -0.75 -0.43
C ILE A 61 9.99 -0.67 -1.96
N VAL A 62 9.73 -1.77 -2.67
CA VAL A 62 9.66 -1.75 -4.14
C VAL A 62 8.20 -1.66 -4.56
N ARG A 63 7.83 -0.59 -5.25
CA ARG A 63 6.49 -0.39 -5.80
C ARG A 63 6.39 -1.07 -7.16
N LEU A 64 5.48 -2.01 -7.30
CA LEU A 64 5.20 -2.69 -8.56
C LEU A 64 4.00 -2.03 -9.24
N PRO A 65 4.04 -1.89 -10.57
CA PRO A 65 2.98 -1.23 -11.30
C PRO A 65 1.77 -2.16 -11.49
N ASN A 66 0.71 -1.65 -12.12
CA ASN A 66 -0.54 -2.38 -12.29
C ASN A 66 -0.39 -3.65 -13.15
N GLY A 67 -1.25 -4.63 -12.87
CA GLY A 67 -1.38 -5.84 -13.69
C GLY A 67 -0.28 -6.89 -13.48
N VAL A 68 0.67 -6.68 -12.56
CA VAL A 68 1.72 -7.67 -12.25
C VAL A 68 1.13 -9.04 -11.90
N PHE A 69 0.01 -9.06 -11.19
CA PHE A 69 -0.71 -10.27 -10.81
C PHE A 69 -1.92 -10.57 -11.70
N ALA A 70 -1.96 -10.05 -12.93
CA ALA A 70 -3.03 -10.35 -13.88
C ALA A 70 -3.03 -11.84 -14.27
N PRO A 71 -4.20 -12.49 -14.44
CA PRO A 71 -5.55 -11.89 -14.46
C PRO A 71 -6.23 -11.85 -13.07
N TYR A 72 -5.53 -12.20 -11.98
CA TYR A 72 -6.15 -12.34 -10.66
C TYR A 72 -6.46 -10.98 -10.02
N THR A 73 -5.61 -9.98 -10.26
CA THR A 73 -5.87 -8.61 -9.83
C THR A 73 -5.13 -7.61 -10.70
N SER A 74 -5.73 -6.42 -10.87
CA SER A 74 -5.11 -5.25 -11.50
C SER A 74 -4.47 -4.29 -10.50
N ILE A 75 -4.63 -4.56 -9.19
CA ILE A 75 -4.20 -3.67 -8.10
C ILE A 75 -2.66 -3.58 -8.03
N ARG A 76 -2.15 -2.37 -7.77
CA ARG A 76 -0.73 -2.15 -7.44
C ARG A 76 -0.34 -2.87 -6.17
N THR A 77 0.88 -3.40 -6.18
CA THR A 77 1.44 -4.16 -5.07
C THR A 77 2.82 -3.67 -4.74
N ASN A 78 3.25 -3.91 -3.51
CA ASN A 78 4.51 -3.45 -2.97
C ASN A 78 5.25 -4.62 -2.36
N LEU A 79 6.57 -4.61 -2.52
CA LEU A 79 7.48 -5.55 -1.89
C LEU A 79 8.17 -4.85 -0.73
N LEU A 80 7.87 -5.25 0.50
CA LEU A 80 8.51 -4.73 1.70
C LEU A 80 9.68 -5.63 2.08
N PHE A 81 10.83 -5.03 2.31
CA PHE A 81 12.02 -5.72 2.78
C PHE A 81 12.48 -5.13 4.11
N PHE A 82 12.52 -5.97 5.13
CA PHE A 82 12.88 -5.54 6.48
C PHE A 82 13.74 -6.56 7.22
N THR A 83 14.51 -6.07 8.18
CA THR A 83 15.35 -6.87 9.07
C THR A 83 14.96 -6.63 10.52
N LYS A 84 14.76 -7.68 11.32
CA LYS A 84 14.35 -7.54 12.73
C LYS A 84 15.52 -7.16 13.64
N GLY A 85 15.25 -6.32 14.63
CA GLY A 85 16.14 -6.07 15.76
C GLY A 85 16.89 -4.75 15.70
N GLN A 86 16.66 -3.92 14.68
CA GLN A 86 17.12 -2.53 14.63
C GLN A 86 15.95 -1.66 14.16
N PRO A 87 15.76 -0.45 14.71
CA PRO A 87 14.71 0.45 14.26
C PRO A 87 15.00 0.98 12.84
N THR A 88 13.95 1.37 12.14
CA THR A 88 14.03 2.05 10.85
C THR A 88 14.46 3.50 11.04
N THR A 89 15.52 3.91 10.33
CA THR A 89 15.96 5.31 10.28
C THR A 89 15.56 6.00 8.97
N GLU A 90 15.50 5.25 7.90
CA GLU A 90 15.18 5.72 6.55
C GLU A 90 14.61 4.54 5.75
N VAL A 91 13.69 4.83 4.84
CA VAL A 91 13.12 3.84 3.92
C VAL A 91 13.52 4.25 2.51
N TRP A 92 14.13 3.32 1.77
CA TRP A 92 14.32 3.48 0.34
C TRP A 92 13.09 3.01 -0.41
N TYR A 93 12.60 3.81 -1.33
CA TYR A 93 11.60 3.41 -2.28
C TYR A 93 12.25 3.17 -3.65
N TYR A 94 11.72 2.20 -4.37
CA TYR A 94 12.04 1.97 -5.77
C TYR A 94 10.75 1.72 -6.55
N GLU A 95 10.46 2.54 -7.54
CA GLU A 95 9.33 2.37 -8.44
C GLU A 95 9.77 1.56 -9.66
N HIS A 96 9.24 0.33 -9.78
CA HIS A 96 9.56 -0.55 -10.89
C HIS A 96 8.89 -0.03 -12.17
N PRO A 97 9.67 0.37 -13.20
CA PRO A 97 9.11 0.92 -14.42
C PRO A 97 8.53 -0.19 -15.30
N TYR A 98 7.61 0.15 -16.20
CA TYR A 98 7.23 -0.75 -17.28
C TYR A 98 8.36 -0.87 -18.33
N PRO A 99 8.43 -1.99 -19.05
CA PRO A 99 9.20 -2.08 -20.30
C PRO A 99 8.79 -1.01 -21.30
N ALA A 100 9.73 -0.62 -22.16
CA ALA A 100 9.48 0.34 -23.22
C ALA A 100 8.25 -0.06 -24.06
N GLY A 101 7.27 0.84 -24.15
CA GLY A 101 6.03 0.64 -24.90
C GLY A 101 4.93 -0.14 -24.16
N ALA A 102 5.16 -0.64 -22.94
CA ALA A 102 4.13 -1.24 -22.11
C ALA A 102 3.46 -0.20 -21.20
N LYS A 103 2.14 -0.27 -21.08
CA LYS A 103 1.33 0.57 -20.17
C LYS A 103 0.73 -0.22 -19.00
N SER A 104 0.73 -1.55 -19.08
CA SER A 104 0.23 -2.48 -18.07
C SER A 104 0.72 -3.89 -18.37
N TYR A 105 0.90 -4.70 -17.32
CA TYR A 105 1.10 -6.14 -17.46
C TYR A 105 -0.24 -6.86 -17.64
N ASN A 106 -0.21 -8.03 -18.28
CA ASN A 106 -1.39 -8.87 -18.45
C ASN A 106 -1.00 -10.35 -18.56
N LYS A 107 -2.00 -11.25 -18.66
CA LYS A 107 -1.77 -12.70 -18.77
C LYS A 107 -0.83 -13.10 -19.91
N THR A 108 -0.84 -12.37 -21.03
CA THR A 108 0.01 -12.66 -22.21
C THR A 108 1.38 -11.99 -22.13
N LYS A 109 1.49 -10.89 -21.39
CA LYS A 109 2.71 -10.12 -21.17
C LYS A 109 2.91 -9.93 -19.66
N PRO A 110 3.31 -10.99 -18.94
CA PRO A 110 3.57 -10.91 -17.51
C PRO A 110 4.90 -10.21 -17.24
N ILE A 111 5.07 -9.72 -16.02
CA ILE A 111 6.37 -9.24 -15.52
C ILE A 111 7.41 -10.36 -15.58
N ARG A 112 8.64 -10.01 -15.96
CA ARG A 112 9.75 -10.96 -16.05
C ARG A 112 10.88 -10.62 -15.08
N ILE A 113 11.64 -11.64 -14.71
CA ILE A 113 12.69 -11.50 -13.70
C ILE A 113 13.89 -10.67 -14.18
N GLU A 114 14.07 -10.58 -15.50
CA GLU A 114 15.09 -9.78 -16.17
C GLU A 114 14.82 -8.28 -15.99
N GLU A 115 13.55 -7.90 -15.86
CA GLU A 115 13.12 -6.51 -15.67
C GLU A 115 13.58 -5.97 -14.31
N PHE A 116 13.90 -6.85 -13.35
CA PHE A 116 14.48 -6.50 -12.04
C PHE A 116 16.01 -6.32 -12.06
N ALA A 117 16.67 -6.40 -13.22
CA ALA A 117 18.12 -6.25 -13.30
C ALA A 117 18.63 -4.87 -12.80
N PRO A 118 17.95 -3.74 -13.12
CA PRO A 118 18.31 -2.43 -12.57
C PRO A 118 18.24 -2.37 -11.04
N GLU A 119 17.16 -2.90 -10.45
CA GLU A 119 16.91 -2.97 -9.01
C GLU A 119 18.00 -3.79 -8.33
N LYS A 120 18.32 -4.97 -8.87
CA LYS A 120 19.37 -5.84 -8.35
C LYS A 120 20.74 -5.15 -8.38
N LYS A 121 21.04 -4.40 -9.46
CA LYS A 121 22.27 -3.63 -9.60
C LYS A 121 22.33 -2.48 -8.59
N TRP A 122 21.22 -1.79 -8.37
CA TRP A 122 21.10 -0.68 -7.44
C TRP A 122 21.09 -1.14 -5.96
N TRP A 123 20.58 -2.34 -5.67
CA TRP A 123 20.28 -2.82 -4.32
C TRP A 123 21.42 -2.70 -3.31
N GLY A 124 22.64 -3.10 -3.70
CA GLY A 124 23.83 -3.04 -2.86
C GLY A 124 23.80 -3.93 -1.60
N LYS A 125 24.67 -3.64 -0.63
CA LYS A 125 24.76 -4.32 0.66
C LYS A 125 24.62 -3.29 1.79
N PRO A 126 24.00 -3.66 2.93
CA PRO A 126 23.92 -2.78 4.08
C PRO A 126 25.30 -2.60 4.75
N ASP A 127 25.48 -1.48 5.43
CA ASP A 127 26.58 -1.24 6.36
C ASP A 127 26.36 -1.99 7.69
N LYS A 128 27.30 -1.85 8.62
CA LYS A 128 27.24 -2.49 9.94
C LYS A 128 26.00 -2.13 10.77
N ASN A 129 25.33 -1.02 10.42
CA ASN A 129 24.12 -0.53 11.08
C ASN A 129 22.85 -0.89 10.29
N GLY A 130 22.96 -1.69 9.23
CA GLY A 130 21.81 -2.07 8.40
C GLY A 130 21.40 -1.03 7.35
N ARG A 131 22.20 0.03 7.13
CA ARG A 131 21.86 1.12 6.18
C ARG A 131 22.49 0.89 4.82
N TYR A 132 21.81 1.30 3.76
CA TYR A 132 22.29 1.11 2.39
C TYR A 132 22.97 2.37 1.85
N SER A 133 24.05 2.80 2.50
CA SER A 133 24.76 4.06 2.24
C SER A 133 25.35 4.22 0.83
N LYS A 134 25.48 3.14 0.07
CA LYS A 134 25.97 3.16 -1.31
C LYS A 134 24.88 3.37 -2.36
N ARG A 135 23.60 3.31 -1.96
CA ARG A 135 22.49 3.61 -2.86
C ARG A 135 22.47 5.09 -3.20
N LYS A 136 22.01 5.39 -4.40
CA LYS A 136 21.84 6.75 -4.90
C LYS A 136 20.40 6.93 -5.35
N GLU A 137 19.91 8.14 -5.16
CA GLU A 137 18.63 8.54 -5.71
C GLU A 137 18.71 8.59 -7.25
N SER A 138 17.56 8.40 -7.88
CA SER A 138 17.36 8.40 -9.33
C SER A 138 15.88 8.62 -9.62
N GLU A 139 15.53 8.74 -10.90
CA GLU A 139 14.13 8.85 -11.34
C GLU A 139 13.22 7.72 -10.81
N GLN A 140 13.77 6.54 -10.51
CA GLN A 140 13.01 5.41 -9.97
C GLN A 140 13.19 5.23 -8.46
N ALA A 141 14.19 5.85 -7.83
CA ALA A 141 14.57 5.53 -6.47
C ALA A 141 14.76 6.79 -5.63
N TRP A 142 14.04 6.90 -4.53
CA TRP A 142 14.13 8.01 -3.60
C TRP A 142 14.16 7.50 -2.16
N ARG A 143 14.60 8.35 -1.25
CA ARG A 143 14.72 8.01 0.16
C ARG A 143 13.82 8.90 1.00
N VAL A 144 13.21 8.31 2.02
CA VAL A 144 12.38 9.04 2.98
C VAL A 144 12.90 8.80 4.38
N SER A 145 13.01 9.87 5.18
CA SER A 145 13.43 9.76 6.58
C SER A 145 12.33 9.18 7.46
N ILE A 146 12.70 8.57 8.58
CA ILE A 146 11.71 8.12 9.58
C ILE A 146 10.89 9.28 10.14
N ASP A 147 11.46 10.48 10.22
CA ASP A 147 10.78 11.65 10.77
C ASP A 147 9.68 12.14 9.82
N ASP A 148 9.93 12.14 8.51
CA ASP A 148 8.90 12.45 7.50
C ASP A 148 7.76 11.41 7.54
N ILE A 149 8.10 10.13 7.73
CA ILE A 149 7.10 9.05 7.84
C ILE A 149 6.24 9.22 9.11
N LYS A 150 6.85 9.59 10.24
CA LYS A 150 6.14 9.89 11.48
C LYS A 150 5.24 11.11 11.35
N ALA A 151 5.74 12.18 10.73
CA ALA A 151 4.97 13.38 10.45
C ALA A 151 3.75 13.07 9.55
N ASN A 152 3.88 12.09 8.66
CA ASN A 152 2.81 11.59 7.81
C ASN A 152 1.98 10.45 8.46
N ASN A 153 1.87 10.42 9.80
CA ASN A 153 1.08 9.44 10.55
C ASN A 153 1.38 7.97 10.18
N PHE A 154 2.66 7.66 9.96
CA PHE A 154 3.13 6.33 9.52
C PHE A 154 2.51 5.86 8.20
N ASN A 155 2.09 6.77 7.33
CA ASN A 155 1.64 6.41 5.98
C ASN A 155 2.85 6.08 5.10
N LEU A 156 2.90 4.83 4.62
CA LEU A 156 3.97 4.33 3.77
C LEU A 156 3.65 4.42 2.26
N ASP A 157 2.47 4.90 1.86
CA ASP A 157 2.14 5.17 0.46
C ASP A 157 2.72 6.52 0.01
N ILE A 158 4.05 6.56 -0.08
CA ILE A 158 4.78 7.76 -0.51
C ILE A 158 5.01 7.64 -2.01
N LYS A 159 4.54 8.64 -2.77
CA LYS A 159 4.66 8.65 -4.24
C LYS A 159 6.08 9.00 -4.67
N ASN A 160 6.45 8.54 -5.86
CA ASN A 160 7.71 8.90 -6.48
C ASN A 160 7.70 10.41 -6.81
N PRO A 161 8.61 11.22 -6.25
CA PRO A 161 8.65 12.66 -6.53
C PRO A 161 9.02 13.00 -7.97
N HIS A 162 9.58 12.02 -8.72
CA HIS A 162 9.98 12.17 -10.12
C HIS A 162 8.93 11.65 -11.11
N SER A 163 7.88 10.97 -10.63
CA SER A 163 6.83 10.48 -11.51
C SER A 163 5.89 11.62 -11.92
N SER A 164 5.58 11.68 -13.21
CA SER A 164 4.57 12.60 -13.76
C SER A 164 3.14 12.15 -13.48
N ASP A 165 2.94 11.02 -12.80
CA ASP A 165 1.62 10.49 -12.42
C ASP A 165 1.07 11.29 -11.23
N THR A 166 0.38 12.41 -11.52
CA THR A 166 -0.14 13.42 -10.58
C THR A 166 -1.33 12.97 -9.73
N GLY A 167 -1.43 11.68 -9.39
CA GLY A 167 -2.54 11.14 -8.59
C GLY A 167 -3.75 10.79 -9.45
N PRO A 168 -4.99 10.87 -8.93
CA PRO A 168 -6.16 10.23 -9.56
C PRO A 168 -6.54 10.78 -10.95
N GLY A 169 -5.87 11.82 -11.45
CA GLY A 169 -6.21 12.51 -12.69
C GLY A 169 -6.14 14.01 -12.47
N ASP A 170 -6.24 14.76 -13.57
CA ASP A 170 -6.37 16.22 -13.53
C ASP A 170 -7.65 16.62 -12.79
N VAL A 171 -7.62 17.70 -12.00
CA VAL A 171 -8.80 18.18 -11.25
C VAL A 171 -9.97 18.43 -12.21
N ASP A 172 -9.67 18.93 -13.41
CA ASP A 172 -10.65 19.20 -14.46
C ASP A 172 -11.33 17.92 -14.98
N THR A 173 -10.69 16.76 -14.84
CA THR A 173 -11.27 15.45 -15.22
C THR A 173 -12.00 14.77 -14.07
N LEU A 174 -11.55 14.97 -12.83
CA LEU A 174 -12.11 14.31 -11.65
C LEU A 174 -13.31 15.03 -11.05
N LEU A 175 -13.39 16.36 -11.18
CA LEU A 175 -14.51 17.14 -10.65
C LEU A 175 -15.85 16.73 -11.28
N PRO A 176 -15.96 16.58 -12.62
CA PRO A 176 -17.20 16.13 -13.25
C PRO A 176 -17.60 14.70 -12.84
N GLU A 177 -16.62 13.80 -12.68
CA GLU A 177 -16.87 12.44 -12.21
C GLU A 177 -17.36 12.42 -10.75
N TYR A 178 -16.75 13.23 -9.89
CA TYR A 178 -17.16 13.41 -8.50
C TYR A 178 -18.59 13.95 -8.39
N GLU A 179 -18.93 14.98 -9.19
CA GLU A 179 -20.28 15.55 -9.24
C GLU A 179 -21.32 14.52 -9.71
N ASN A 180 -20.99 13.72 -10.74
CA ASN A 180 -21.84 12.63 -11.19
C ASN A 180 -22.03 11.57 -10.09
N LEU A 181 -20.97 11.21 -9.37
CA LEU A 181 -21.05 10.27 -8.26
C LEU A 181 -21.96 10.81 -7.13
N LEU A 182 -21.85 12.10 -6.79
CA LEU A 182 -22.73 12.74 -5.81
C LEU A 182 -24.20 12.68 -6.24
N GLN A 183 -24.48 12.91 -7.52
CA GLN A 183 -25.83 12.80 -8.07
C GLN A 183 -26.38 11.37 -7.96
N GLN A 184 -25.58 10.36 -8.31
CA GLN A 184 -25.95 8.95 -8.18
C GLN A 184 -26.20 8.55 -6.71
N ILE A 185 -25.38 9.05 -5.77
CA ILE A 185 -25.59 8.84 -4.34
C ILE A 185 -26.91 9.47 -3.89
N ALA A 186 -27.22 10.69 -4.33
CA ALA A 186 -28.47 11.36 -3.99
C ALA A 186 -29.69 10.60 -4.52
N GLU A 187 -29.67 10.16 -5.78
CA GLU A 187 -30.74 9.35 -6.36
C GLU A 187 -30.92 8.03 -5.63
N THR A 188 -29.82 7.33 -5.33
CA THR A 188 -29.87 6.04 -4.64
C THR A 188 -30.41 6.20 -3.22
N ARG A 189 -30.00 7.25 -2.49
CA ARG A 189 -30.57 7.59 -1.19
C ARG A 189 -32.06 7.91 -1.27
N GLY A 190 -32.48 8.65 -2.31
CA GLY A 190 -33.90 8.95 -2.56
C GLY A 190 -34.73 7.69 -2.77
N LYS A 191 -34.26 6.78 -3.63
CA LYS A 191 -34.91 5.47 -3.87
C LYS A 191 -35.02 4.65 -2.59
N LEU A 192 -33.94 4.59 -1.81
CA LEU A 192 -33.92 3.87 -0.53
C LEU A 192 -34.93 4.46 0.46
N LYS A 193 -34.99 5.80 0.58
CA LYS A 193 -35.93 6.48 1.46
C LYS A 193 -37.38 6.19 1.07
N ALA A 194 -37.70 6.25 -0.23
CA ALA A 194 -39.05 5.97 -0.73
C ALA A 194 -39.47 4.53 -0.45
N GLN A 195 -38.56 3.55 -0.61
CA GLN A 195 -38.82 2.15 -0.27
C GLN A 195 -39.06 1.96 1.24
N LEU A 196 -38.28 2.63 2.09
CA LEU A 196 -38.46 2.58 3.54
C LEU A 196 -39.78 3.22 3.98
N GLU A 197 -40.16 4.36 3.40
CA GLU A 197 -41.45 5.01 3.66
C GLU A 197 -42.63 4.13 3.22
N ALA A 198 -42.56 3.51 2.04
CA ALA A 198 -43.57 2.57 1.57
C ALA A 198 -43.69 1.35 2.48
N ALA A 199 -42.57 0.81 2.99
CA ALA A 199 -42.57 -0.31 3.93
C ALA A 199 -43.16 0.06 5.30
N LEU A 200 -42.88 1.26 5.81
CA LEU A 200 -43.48 1.76 7.06
C LEU A 200 -45.00 1.97 6.92
N LEU A 201 -45.44 2.55 5.80
CA LEU A 201 -46.86 2.79 5.54
C LEU A 201 -47.61 1.46 5.31
N GLY A 202 -47.01 0.51 4.60
CA GLY A 202 -47.59 -0.82 4.38
C GLY A 202 -47.72 -1.67 5.65
N GLN A 203 -46.88 -1.44 6.67
CA GLN A 203 -47.05 -2.07 7.99
C GLN A 203 -48.19 -1.44 8.82
N SER A 204 -48.49 -0.16 8.59
CA SER A 204 -49.57 0.55 9.29
C SER A 204 -50.97 0.12 8.83
N GLU A 205 -51.12 -0.29 7.57
CA GLU A 205 -52.39 -0.82 7.04
C GLU A 205 -52.65 -2.28 7.42
N ALA A 206 -51.61 -3.07 7.72
CA ALA A 206 -51.73 -4.46 8.14
C ALA A 206 -52.04 -4.65 9.64
N THR A 207 -52.12 -3.57 10.42
CA THR A 207 -52.36 -3.59 11.89
C THR A 207 -53.71 -2.95 12.28
N ARG A 208 -54.62 -2.76 11.34
CA ARG A 208 -56.03 -2.42 11.58
C ARG A 208 -56.93 -3.55 11.13
#